data_AF-A0AA36XK66-F1
#
_entry.id   AF-A0AA36XK66-F1
#
_cell.length_a   1.000
_cell.length_b   1.000
_cell.length_c   1.000
_cell.angle_alpha   90.00
_cell.angle_beta   90.00
_cell.angle_gamma   90.00
#
_symmetry.space_group_name_H-M   'P 1'
#
loop_
_entity.id
_entity.type
_entity.pdbx_description
1 polymer ?
#
loop_
_entity_poly.entity_id
_entity_poly.type
_entity_poly.pdbx_seq_one_letter_code
_entity_poly.pdbx_strand_id
1 'polypeptide(L)'
;MINTLDAIDEVLKNSNPDEWQRSEDSGLFVYHFDVNLRIERDSNFEDFYEDWLPSTPFDNISGKKPVYKVKYIVKYNQTEIAHKFLILIDGVYVLIPIPKKSNDLGGSLFVTSDDVNFAKIVTICPPTLSQEISPVNEYINRCGFDII
;
A
#
# COMPACT_ATOMS: atom_id res chain seq x y z
N MET A 1 16.34 13.51 -12.67
CA MET A 1 15.14 14.01 -13.36
C MET A 1 14.56 12.89 -14.17
N ILE A 2 13.33 12.49 -13.85
CA ILE A 2 12.60 11.44 -14.56
C ILE A 2 12.02 12.05 -15.85
N ASN A 3 12.21 11.36 -16.96
CA ASN A 3 11.87 11.89 -18.29
C ASN A 3 10.89 11.01 -19.08
N THR A 4 10.49 9.86 -18.55
CA THR A 4 9.52 8.95 -19.18
C THR A 4 8.55 8.36 -18.14
N LEU A 5 7.39 7.88 -18.61
CA LEU A 5 6.43 7.17 -17.75
C LEU A 5 7.01 5.85 -17.24
N ASP A 6 7.76 5.12 -18.06
CA ASP A 6 8.41 3.87 -17.67
C ASP A 6 9.39 4.09 -16.52
N ALA A 7 10.12 5.22 -16.52
CA ALA A 7 11.04 5.54 -15.43
C ALA A 7 10.30 5.90 -14.12
N ILE A 8 9.08 6.44 -14.18
CA ILE A 8 8.23 6.60 -12.98
C ILE A 8 7.81 5.22 -12.47
N ASP A 9 7.37 4.33 -13.35
CA ASP A 9 6.93 2.98 -13.01
C ASP A 9 8.07 2.19 -12.34
N GLU A 10 9.29 2.23 -12.92
CA GLU A 10 10.48 1.62 -12.33
C GLU A 10 10.81 2.16 -10.92
N VAL A 11 10.64 3.46 -10.69
CA VAL A 11 10.83 4.04 -9.35
C VAL A 11 9.78 3.49 -8.38
N LEU A 12 8.51 3.44 -8.76
CA LEU A 12 7.46 2.90 -7.89
C LEU A 12 7.66 1.42 -7.56
N LYS A 13 8.21 0.63 -8.49
CA LYS A 13 8.48 -0.80 -8.32
C LYS A 13 9.68 -1.10 -7.45
N ASN A 14 10.75 -0.31 -7.58
CA ASN A 14 12.06 -0.69 -7.08
C ASN A 14 12.62 0.25 -6.00
N SER A 15 12.06 1.45 -5.81
CA SER A 15 12.56 2.36 -4.78
C SER A 15 12.23 1.88 -3.37
N ASN A 16 13.13 2.19 -2.44
CA ASN A 16 12.99 1.88 -1.03
C ASN A 16 12.20 2.97 -0.31
N PRO A 17 11.45 2.66 0.77
CA PRO A 17 10.67 3.66 1.50
C PRO A 17 11.49 4.81 2.12
N ASP A 18 12.79 4.65 2.34
CA ASP A 18 13.70 5.70 2.83
C ASP A 18 14.13 6.70 1.75
N GLU A 19 13.92 6.36 0.47
CA GLU A 19 14.10 7.26 -0.67
C GLU A 19 12.93 8.23 -0.85
N TRP A 20 11.94 8.18 0.05
CA TRP A 20 10.77 9.04 0.07
C TRP A 20 10.70 9.85 1.36
N GLN A 21 10.41 11.14 1.23
CA GLN A 21 9.92 11.95 2.32
C GLN A 21 8.47 11.57 2.58
N ARG A 22 8.17 11.03 3.76
CA ARG A 22 6.87 10.47 4.11
C ARG A 22 6.18 11.34 5.16
N SER A 23 5.02 11.90 4.82
CA SER A 23 4.20 12.71 5.72
C SER A 23 2.85 12.03 5.92
N GLU A 24 2.67 11.37 7.06
CA GLU A 24 1.43 10.66 7.39
C GLU A 24 0.25 11.62 7.55
N ASP A 25 0.49 12.74 8.24
CA ASP A 25 -0.53 13.76 8.54
C ASP A 25 -1.16 14.32 7.27
N SER A 26 -0.34 14.62 6.28
CA SER A 26 -0.81 15.17 5.01
C SER A 26 -1.07 14.09 3.95
N GLY A 27 -0.73 12.83 4.21
CA GLY A 27 -0.77 11.75 3.21
C GLY A 27 0.07 12.05 1.96
N LEU A 28 1.18 12.79 2.12
CA LEU A 28 2.05 13.22 1.02
C LEU A 28 3.38 12.48 1.08
N PHE A 29 3.78 11.93 -0.06
CA PHE A 29 5.04 11.23 -0.23
C PHE A 29 5.81 11.86 -1.39
N VAL A 30 7.04 12.31 -1.16
CA VAL A 30 7.86 13.00 -2.15
C VAL A 30 9.16 12.24 -2.39
N TYR A 31 9.47 11.92 -3.65
CA TYR A 31 10.67 11.18 -3.98
C TYR A 31 11.93 12.06 -3.85
N HIS A 32 12.93 11.63 -3.09
CA HIS A 32 14.11 12.44 -2.78
C HIS A 32 14.96 12.78 -4.01
N PHE A 33 15.05 11.84 -4.97
CA PHE A 33 15.87 12.03 -6.17
C PHE A 33 15.16 12.83 -7.28
N ASP A 34 13.85 13.04 -7.15
CA ASP A 34 13.07 13.92 -8.03
C ASP A 34 11.79 14.41 -7.33
N VAL A 35 11.84 15.62 -6.77
CA VAL A 35 10.74 16.22 -5.99
C VAL A 35 9.47 16.52 -6.80
N ASN A 36 9.54 16.36 -8.14
CA ASN A 36 8.36 16.44 -8.99
C ASN A 36 7.53 15.15 -8.93
N LEU A 37 8.13 14.00 -8.60
CA LEU A 37 7.40 12.76 -8.40
C LEU A 37 6.83 12.71 -6.97
N ARG A 38 5.51 12.61 -6.88
CA ARG A 38 4.77 12.62 -5.61
C ARG A 38 3.69 11.56 -5.60
N ILE A 39 3.37 11.07 -4.41
CA ILE A 39 2.18 10.25 -4.16
C ILE A 39 1.33 11.00 -3.14
N GLU A 40 0.04 11.12 -3.43
CA GLU A 40 -0.93 11.80 -2.57
C GLU A 40 -2.05 10.83 -2.21
N ARG A 41 -2.34 10.71 -0.91
CA ARG A 41 -3.48 9.95 -0.39
C ARG A 41 -4.75 10.76 -0.57
N ASP A 42 -5.77 10.17 -1.17
CA ASP A 42 -7.12 10.73 -1.21
C ASP A 42 -7.72 10.74 0.20
N SER A 43 -8.42 11.81 0.56
CA SER A 43 -9.08 11.92 1.88
C SER A 43 -10.33 11.05 2.00
N ASN A 44 -10.85 10.56 0.87
CA ASN A 44 -12.07 9.75 0.85
C ASN A 44 -11.73 8.27 1.09
N PHE A 45 -12.09 7.77 2.27
CA PHE A 45 -11.89 6.37 2.65
C PHE A 45 -13.22 5.63 2.47
N GLU A 46 -13.18 4.51 1.76
CA GLU A 46 -14.34 3.65 1.54
C GLU A 46 -14.29 2.49 2.54
N ASP A 47 -15.40 2.20 3.24
CA ASP A 47 -15.50 0.97 4.04
C ASP A 47 -15.22 -0.26 3.14
N PHE A 48 -14.42 -1.21 3.61
CA PHE A 48 -14.05 -2.40 2.85
C PHE A 48 -14.28 -3.68 3.65
N TYR A 49 -14.93 -4.66 3.02
CA TYR A 49 -15.36 -5.90 3.67
C TYR A 49 -15.10 -7.10 2.78
N GLU A 50 -14.30 -8.04 3.28
CA GLU A 50 -13.97 -9.29 2.60
C GLU A 50 -13.73 -10.41 3.63
N ASP A 51 -14.07 -11.64 3.26
CA ASP A 51 -14.00 -12.81 4.16
C ASP A 51 -12.56 -13.21 4.49
N TRP A 52 -11.62 -12.95 3.57
CA TRP A 52 -10.20 -13.29 3.71
C TRP A 52 -9.44 -12.34 4.66
N LEU A 53 -10.03 -11.22 5.07
CA LEU A 53 -9.37 -10.28 5.98
C LEU A 53 -9.07 -10.95 7.33
N PRO A 54 -7.85 -10.85 7.87
CA PRO A 54 -7.52 -11.45 9.16
C PRO A 54 -8.36 -10.80 10.26
N SER A 55 -8.65 -11.55 11.34
CA SER A 55 -9.17 -10.96 12.56
C SER A 55 -8.15 -9.97 13.12
N THR A 56 -8.62 -8.79 13.52
CA THR A 56 -7.76 -7.76 14.11
C THR A 56 -8.04 -7.66 15.60
N PRO A 57 -7.03 -7.31 16.44
CA PRO A 57 -7.26 -7.10 17.88
C PRO A 57 -8.23 -5.94 18.17
N PHE A 58 -8.56 -5.14 17.16
CA PHE A 58 -9.48 -4.02 17.22
C PHE A 58 -10.80 -4.30 16.48
N ASP A 59 -11.11 -5.57 16.21
CA ASP A 59 -12.45 -5.98 15.79
C ASP A 59 -13.42 -5.41 16.84
N ASN A 60 -14.21 -4.41 16.42
CA ASN A 60 -14.98 -3.65 17.39
C ASN A 60 -16.05 -4.53 18.03
N ILE A 61 -16.65 -4.07 19.13
CA ILE A 61 -17.70 -4.79 19.88
C ILE A 61 -18.91 -5.15 18.97
N SER A 62 -19.02 -4.50 17.81
CA SER A 62 -20.05 -4.72 16.77
C SER A 62 -19.62 -5.70 15.66
N GLY A 63 -18.43 -6.29 15.72
CA GLY A 63 -17.89 -7.22 14.71
C GLY A 63 -17.45 -6.58 13.39
N LYS A 64 -17.39 -5.24 13.31
CA LYS A 64 -16.90 -4.52 12.13
C LYS A 64 -15.38 -4.40 12.21
N LYS A 65 -14.71 -5.01 11.23
CA LYS A 65 -13.27 -4.85 10.99
C LYS A 65 -13.04 -3.40 10.51
N PRO A 66 -12.16 -2.61 11.16
CA PRO A 66 -11.89 -1.24 10.73
C PRO A 66 -10.94 -1.29 9.52
N VAL A 67 -11.51 -1.63 8.37
CA VAL A 67 -10.76 -1.84 7.14
C VAL A 67 -11.32 -0.92 6.08
N TYR A 68 -10.43 -0.16 5.45
CA TYR A 68 -10.80 0.89 4.50
C TYR A 68 -10.04 0.71 3.20
N LYS A 69 -10.73 0.88 2.09
CA LYS A 69 -10.10 1.05 0.79
C LYS A 69 -9.72 2.52 0.63
N VAL A 70 -8.44 2.75 0.35
CA VAL A 70 -7.82 4.06 0.26
C VAL A 70 -7.22 4.24 -1.12
N LYS A 71 -7.53 5.37 -1.76
CA LYS A 71 -6.96 5.74 -3.05
C LYS A 71 -5.68 6.55 -2.87
N TYR A 72 -4.68 6.24 -3.68
CA TYR A 72 -3.45 7.01 -3.84
C TYR A 72 -3.33 7.49 -5.28
N ILE A 73 -2.87 8.72 -5.45
CA ILE A 73 -2.68 9.37 -6.74
C ILE A 73 -1.20 9.61 -6.93
N VAL A 74 -0.62 9.03 -7.98
CA VAL A 74 0.75 9.30 -8.40
C VAL A 74 0.75 10.52 -9.30
N LYS A 75 1.53 11.52 -8.94
CA LYS A 75 1.67 12.77 -9.68
C LYS A 75 3.11 13.00 -10.10
N TYR A 76 3.29 13.50 -11.31
CA TYR A 76 4.54 14.10 -11.74
C TYR A 76 4.30 15.58 -12.02
N ASN A 77 4.98 16.44 -11.27
CA ASN A 77 4.67 17.86 -11.17
C ASN A 77 3.21 18.08 -10.73
N GLN A 78 2.35 18.64 -11.59
CA GLN A 78 0.92 18.85 -11.32
C GLN A 78 0.02 17.84 -12.04
N THR A 79 0.61 16.91 -12.80
CA THR A 79 -0.14 15.98 -13.65
C THR A 79 -0.34 14.65 -12.93
N GLU A 80 -1.58 14.17 -12.90
CA GLU A 80 -1.90 12.82 -12.44
C GLU A 80 -1.47 11.80 -13.51
N ILE A 81 -0.66 10.84 -13.08
CA ILE A 81 -0.09 9.82 -13.95
C ILE A 81 -0.82 8.49 -13.75
N ALA A 82 -1.15 8.15 -12.51
CA ALA A 82 -1.81 6.90 -12.16
C ALA A 82 -2.57 7.03 -10.84
N HIS A 83 -3.50 6.10 -10.62
CA HIS A 83 -4.12 5.87 -9.33
C HIS A 83 -3.89 4.42 -8.89
N LYS A 84 -3.71 4.24 -7.59
CA LYS A 84 -3.57 2.93 -6.93
C LYS A 84 -4.56 2.86 -5.78
N PHE A 85 -5.04 1.67 -5.47
CA PHE A 85 -5.92 1.43 -4.33
C PHE A 85 -5.24 0.44 -3.40
N LEU A 86 -5.24 0.77 -2.11
CA LEU A 86 -4.74 -0.08 -1.04
C LEU A 86 -5.83 -0.28 0.01
N ILE A 87 -5.63 -1.28 0.85
CA ILE A 87 -6.49 -1.61 1.96
C ILE A 87 -5.75 -1.20 3.22
N LEU A 88 -6.27 -0.20 3.91
CA LEU A 88 -5.84 0.22 5.23
C LEU A 88 -6.51 -0.68 6.27
N ILE A 89 -5.69 -1.38 7.05
CA ILE A 89 -6.14 -2.10 8.25
C ILE A 89 -5.91 -1.16 9.43
N ASP A 90 -6.98 -0.46 9.81
CA ASP A 90 -6.98 0.52 10.89
C ASP A 90 -6.86 -0.20 12.26
N GLY A 91 -6.15 0.41 13.20
CA GLY A 91 -5.71 -0.21 14.45
C GLY A 91 -4.25 -0.69 14.45
N VAL A 92 -3.68 -1.05 13.29
CA VAL A 92 -2.22 -1.29 13.15
C VAL A 92 -1.54 -0.39 12.12
N TYR A 93 -2.32 0.44 11.41
CA TYR A 93 -1.84 1.38 10.39
C TYR A 93 -0.98 0.71 9.31
N VAL A 94 -1.44 -0.45 8.82
CA VAL A 94 -0.78 -1.16 7.70
C VAL A 94 -1.63 -1.03 6.44
N LEU A 95 -0.99 -0.68 5.33
CA LEU A 95 -1.61 -0.70 4.01
C LEU A 95 -1.14 -1.94 3.25
N ILE A 96 -2.08 -2.73 2.73
CA ILE A 96 -1.78 -3.87 1.85
C ILE A 96 -2.44 -3.68 0.48
N PRO A 97 -1.89 -4.27 -0.59
CA PRO A 97 -2.53 -4.26 -1.89
C PRO A 97 -3.87 -4.99 -1.89
N ILE A 98 -4.78 -4.58 -2.77
CA ILE A 98 -6.00 -5.35 -3.06
C ILE A 98 -5.58 -6.60 -3.83
N PRO A 99 -5.87 -7.82 -3.33
CA PRO A 99 -5.51 -9.04 -4.04
C PRO A 99 -6.33 -9.19 -5.32
N LYS A 100 -5.75 -9.91 -6.28
CA LYS A 100 -6.45 -10.43 -7.45
C LYS A 100 -6.67 -11.92 -7.28
N LYS A 101 -7.70 -12.45 -7.92
CA LYS A 101 -7.96 -13.88 -7.99
C LYS A 101 -7.39 -14.44 -9.29
N SER A 102 -6.55 -15.46 -9.22
CA SER A 102 -6.06 -16.16 -10.42
C SER A 102 -6.71 -17.53 -10.51
N ASN A 103 -7.29 -17.83 -11.68
CA ASN A 103 -7.76 -19.18 -11.97
C ASN A 103 -6.59 -20.17 -12.15
N ASP A 104 -5.43 -19.66 -12.58
CA ASP A 104 -4.22 -20.46 -12.83
C ASP A 104 -3.51 -20.85 -11.51
N LEU A 105 -3.75 -20.10 -10.43
CA LEU A 105 -3.27 -20.41 -9.07
C LEU A 105 -4.32 -21.18 -8.26
N GLY A 106 -5.20 -21.96 -8.92
CA GLY A 106 -6.22 -22.75 -8.24
C GLY A 106 -7.29 -21.91 -7.53
N GLY A 107 -7.47 -20.66 -7.93
CA GLY A 107 -8.40 -19.72 -7.29
C GLY A 107 -7.82 -18.96 -6.10
N SER A 108 -6.51 -19.07 -5.85
CA SER A 108 -5.80 -18.35 -4.78
C SER A 108 -5.75 -16.84 -5.04
N LEU A 109 -5.66 -16.09 -3.94
CA LEU A 109 -5.49 -14.64 -3.94
C LEU A 109 -4.01 -14.30 -4.04
N PHE A 110 -3.67 -13.38 -4.94
CA PHE A 110 -2.29 -12.97 -5.16
C PHE A 110 -2.16 -11.46 -5.30
N VAL A 111 -0.95 -10.95 -5.04
CA VAL A 111 -0.54 -9.57 -5.25
C VAL A 111 0.79 -9.56 -6.01
N THR A 112 1.07 -8.52 -6.79
CA THR A 112 2.36 -8.40 -7.48
C THR A 112 3.40 -7.77 -6.58
N SER A 113 4.66 -8.12 -6.78
CA SER A 113 5.81 -7.51 -6.11
C SER A 113 5.80 -5.97 -6.24
N ASP A 114 5.37 -5.46 -7.39
CA ASP A 114 5.20 -4.04 -7.68
C ASP A 114 4.17 -3.37 -6.75
N ASP A 115 2.99 -3.99 -6.61
CA ASP A 115 1.93 -3.46 -5.76
C ASP A 115 2.34 -3.55 -4.28
N VAL A 116 3.07 -4.60 -3.90
CA VAL A 116 3.67 -4.72 -2.56
C VAL A 116 4.70 -3.63 -2.29
N ASN A 117 5.56 -3.30 -3.25
CA ASN A 117 6.53 -2.23 -3.07
C ASN A 117 5.84 -0.87 -2.92
N PHE A 118 4.83 -0.60 -3.75
CA PHE A 118 4.02 0.60 -3.61
C PHE A 118 3.41 0.72 -2.21
N ALA A 119 2.83 -0.37 -1.68
CA ALA A 119 2.28 -0.40 -0.33
C ALA A 119 3.35 -0.13 0.75
N LYS A 120 4.58 -0.61 0.59
CA LYS A 120 5.70 -0.33 1.50
C LYS A 120 6.11 1.13 1.50
N ILE A 121 6.13 1.78 0.34
CA ILE A 121 6.46 3.20 0.21
C ILE A 121 5.48 4.04 1.04
N VAL A 122 4.19 3.74 0.94
CA VAL A 122 3.13 4.56 1.58
C VAL A 122 2.73 4.11 2.98
N THR A 123 3.21 2.96 3.46
CA THR A 123 2.97 2.49 4.83
C THR A 123 3.94 3.13 5.79
N ILE A 124 3.41 3.93 6.73
CA ILE A 124 4.16 4.57 7.81
C ILE A 124 3.73 3.88 9.11
N CYS A 125 4.02 2.58 9.22
CA CYS A 125 3.84 1.86 10.49
C CYS A 125 5.15 2.02 11.29
N PRO A 126 5.10 2.44 12.57
CA PRO A 126 6.31 2.44 13.40
C PRO A 126 6.85 1.01 13.48
N PRO A 127 8.17 0.82 13.40
CA PRO A 127 8.74 -0.50 13.43
C PRO A 127 8.34 -1.21 14.73
N THR A 128 7.66 -2.35 14.60
CA THR A 128 7.55 -3.29 15.71
C THR A 128 8.96 -3.78 16.07
N LEU A 129 9.18 -4.08 17.35
CA LEU A 129 10.49 -4.31 17.99
C LEU A 129 11.32 -5.47 17.39
N SER A 130 10.82 -6.18 16.37
CA SER A 130 11.49 -7.24 15.62
C SER A 130 11.46 -6.96 14.12
N GLN A 131 12.29 -6.03 13.64
CA GLN A 131 12.39 -5.63 12.23
C GLN A 131 13.11 -6.67 11.34
N GLU A 132 12.62 -7.90 11.26
CA GLU A 132 13.09 -8.84 10.22
C GLU A 132 12.18 -8.84 8.98
N ILE A 133 10.91 -8.46 9.13
CA ILE A 133 9.89 -8.52 8.08
C ILE A 133 9.11 -7.20 8.04
N SER A 134 8.90 -6.65 6.84
CA SER A 134 8.05 -5.47 6.64
C SER A 134 6.62 -5.74 7.13
N PRO A 135 5.95 -4.81 7.85
CA PRO A 135 4.55 -4.98 8.28
C PRO A 135 3.59 -5.30 7.13
N VAL A 136 3.87 -4.76 5.94
CA VAL A 136 3.12 -5.06 4.71
C VAL A 136 3.24 -6.56 4.37
N ASN A 137 4.45 -7.11 4.36
CA ASN A 137 4.68 -8.53 4.08
C ASN A 137 4.05 -9.43 5.16
N GLU A 138 4.14 -9.04 6.43
CA GLU A 138 3.50 -9.78 7.54
C GLU A 138 1.99 -9.90 7.32
N TYR A 139 1.32 -8.81 6.96
CA TYR A 139 -0.12 -8.82 6.73
C TYR A 139 -0.52 -9.53 5.44
N ILE A 140 0.25 -9.41 4.35
CA ILE A 140 0.03 -10.19 3.13
C ILE A 140 0.07 -11.70 3.45
N ASN A 141 1.04 -12.14 4.26
CA ASN A 141 1.14 -13.54 4.69
C ASN A 141 -0.04 -13.96 5.57
N ARG A 142 -0.50 -13.09 6.48
CA ARG A 142 -1.70 -13.37 7.32
C ARG A 142 -2.98 -13.47 6.50
N CYS A 143 -3.09 -12.70 5.42
CA CYS A 143 -4.20 -12.80 4.47
C CYS A 143 -4.11 -14.04 3.56
N GLY A 144 -3.01 -14.80 3.61
CA GLY A 144 -2.80 -15.98 2.76
C GLY A 144 -2.57 -15.63 1.29
N PHE A 145 -1.97 -14.48 1.00
CA PHE A 145 -1.73 -14.03 -0.37
C PHE A 145 -0.38 -14.53 -0.89
N ASP A 146 -0.38 -14.98 -2.14
CA ASP A 146 0.86 -15.21 -2.88
C ASP A 146 1.42 -13.88 -3.41
N ILE A 147 2.74 -13.69 -3.30
CA ILE A 147 3.45 -12.59 -3.96
C ILE A 147 4.10 -13.14 -5.23
N ILE A 148 3.77 -12.54 -6.37
CA ILE A 148 4.30 -12.93 -7.69
C ILE A 148 5.08 -11.82 -8.40
#